data_AF-A0A439RPG1-F1
#
_entry.id   AF-A0A439RPG1-F1
#
_cell.length_a   1.000
_cell.length_b   1.000
_cell.length_c   1.000
_cell.angle_alpha   90.00
_cell.angle_beta   90.00
_cell.angle_gamma   90.00
#
_symmetry.space_group_name_H-M   'P 1'
#
loop_
_entity.id
_entity.type
_entity.pdbx_description
1 polymer ?
#
loop_
_entity_poly.entity_id
_entity_poly.type
_entity_poly.pdbx_seq_one_letter_code
_entity_poly.pdbx_strand_id
1 'polypeptide(L)' 'MMAAPQKSEAADIVTNAANWLATGSADRTKALVPQLQDQFGLTALQSVQAIRESRLVLARAH' A
#
# COMPACT_ATOMS: atom_id res chain seq x y z
N MET A 1 -16.36 -20.83 -8.22
CA MET A 1 -16.13 -19.36 -8.15
C MET A 1 -16.28 -18.99 -6.68
N MET A 2 -15.33 -18.50 -5.88
CA MET A 2 -14.01 -17.89 -6.08
C MET A 2 -13.10 -18.34 -4.90
N ALA A 3 -11.81 -18.56 -5.15
CA ALA A 3 -10.85 -18.82 -4.08
C ALA A 3 -10.69 -17.57 -3.21
N ALA A 4 -10.79 -17.72 -1.89
CA ALA A 4 -10.46 -16.66 -0.96
C ALA A 4 -9.00 -16.22 -1.21
N PRO A 5 -8.71 -14.91 -1.35
CA PRO A 5 -7.33 -14.46 -1.53
C PRO A 5 -6.51 -14.92 -0.32
N GLN A 6 -5.47 -15.70 -0.59
CA GLN A 6 -4.52 -16.15 0.42
C GLN A 6 -3.93 -14.92 1.10
N LYS A 7 -4.02 -14.84 2.43
CA LYS A 7 -3.52 -13.71 3.24
C LYS A 7 -2.08 -13.29 2.90
N SER A 8 -1.27 -14.22 2.38
CA SER A 8 0.10 -13.97 1.93
C SER A 8 0.15 -12.97 0.76
N GLU A 9 -0.64 -13.20 -0.28
CA GLU A 9 -0.62 -12.39 -1.52
C GLU A 9 -1.10 -10.95 -1.26
N ALA A 10 -2.11 -10.81 -0.39
CA ALA A 10 -2.59 -9.50 0.06
C ALA A 10 -1.55 -8.74 0.89
N ALA A 11 -0.78 -9.44 1.74
CA ALA A 11 0.29 -8.83 2.52
C ALA A 11 1.45 -8.38 1.62
N ASP A 12 1.76 -9.14 0.57
CA ASP A 12 2.78 -8.79 -0.42
C ASP A 12 2.39 -7.50 -1.18
N ILE A 13 1.13 -7.37 -1.61
CA ILE A 13 0.66 -6.17 -2.32
C ILE A 13 0.68 -4.94 -1.39
N VAL A 14 0.29 -5.07 -0.12
CA VAL A 14 0.36 -3.98 0.86
C VAL A 14 1.80 -3.54 1.10
N THR A 15 2.73 -4.50 1.21
CA THR A 15 4.16 -4.23 1.39
C THR A 15 4.74 -3.53 0.16
N ASN A 16 4.38 -3.98 -1.05
CA ASN A 16 4.80 -3.34 -2.30
C ASN A 16 4.29 -1.90 -2.41
N ALA A 17 3.03 -1.67 -2.05
CA ALA A 17 2.43 -0.36 -2.02
C ALA A 17 3.09 0.56 -0.97
N ALA A 18 3.44 0.01 0.21
CA ALA A 18 4.17 0.73 1.25
C ALA A 18 5.56 1.17 0.79
N ASN A 19 6.31 0.28 0.12
CA ASN A 19 7.61 0.61 -0.47
C ASN A 19 7.47 1.67 -1.57
N TRP A 20 6.47 1.55 -2.44
CA TRP A 20 6.19 2.53 -3.49
C TRP A 20 5.86 3.93 -2.93
N LEU A 21 5.12 4.00 -1.82
CA LEU A 21 4.90 5.25 -1.08
C LEU A 21 6.21 5.80 -0.49
N ALA A 22 7.04 4.94 0.08
CA ALA A 22 8.31 5.31 0.72
C ALA A 22 9.35 5.83 -0.29
N THR A 23 9.37 5.32 -1.52
CA THR A 23 10.25 5.81 -2.59
C THR A 23 9.82 7.17 -3.16
N GLY A 24 8.69 7.72 -2.72
CA GLY A 24 8.18 9.00 -3.18
C GLY A 24 7.44 8.96 -4.51
N SER A 25 7.06 7.77 -4.98
CA SER A 25 6.39 7.58 -6.27
C SER A 25 4.93 8.03 -6.31
N ALA A 26 4.34 8.31 -5.14
CA ALA A 26 2.95 8.73 -5.02
C ALA A 26 2.75 10.22 -5.30
N ASP A 27 1.67 10.53 -6.01
CA ASP A 27 1.25 11.90 -6.25
C ASP A 27 0.67 12.48 -4.95
N ARG A 28 1.45 13.33 -4.28
CA ARG A 28 1.06 13.96 -3.02
C ARG A 28 -0.01 15.06 -3.19
N THR A 29 -0.31 15.45 -4.43
CA THR A 29 -1.40 16.41 -4.71
C THR A 29 -2.78 15.75 -4.67
N LYS A 30 -2.82 14.42 -4.70
CA LYS A 30 -4.03 13.61 -4.68
C LYS A 30 -4.13 12.80 -3.39
N ALA A 31 -5.34 12.37 -3.05
CA ALA A 31 -5.57 11.48 -1.94
C ALA A 31 -4.83 10.14 -2.17
N LEU A 32 -4.09 9.68 -1.16
CA LEU A 32 -3.29 8.45 -1.25
C LEU A 32 -4.16 7.20 -1.33
N VAL A 33 -5.28 7.16 -0.61
CA VAL A 33 -6.15 5.97 -0.57
C VAL A 33 -6.71 5.64 -1.96
N PRO A 34 -7.38 6.54 -2.69
CA PRO A 34 -7.83 6.25 -4.06
C PRO A 34 -6.69 5.86 -5.00
N GLN A 35 -5.53 6.52 -4.93
CA GLN A 35 -4.37 6.13 -5.72
C GLN A 35 -3.90 4.70 -5.47
N LEU A 36 -3.88 4.27 -4.20
CA LEU A 36 -3.50 2.92 -3.83
C LEU A 36 -4.54 1.89 -4.28
N GLN A 37 -5.81 2.28 -4.32
CA GLN A 37 -6.89 1.44 -4.87
C GLN A 37 -6.72 1.30 -6.39
N ASP A 38 -6.46 2.39 -7.12
CA ASP A 38 -6.25 2.39 -8.58
C ASP A 38 -4.98 1.64 -9.00
N GLN A 39 -3.86 1.86 -8.30
CA GLN A 39 -2.55 1.32 -8.70
C GLN A 39 -2.37 -0.15 -8.29
N PHE A 40 -2.90 -0.54 -7.13
CA PHE A 40 -2.62 -1.85 -6.52
C PHE A 40 -3.87 -2.70 -6.29
N GLY A 41 -5.07 -2.20 -6.64
CA GLY A 41 -6.34 -2.91 -6.40
C GLY A 41 -6.66 -3.12 -4.92
N LEU A 42 -6.06 -2.32 -4.04
CA LEU A 42 -6.21 -2.47 -2.59
C LEU A 42 -7.63 -2.09 -2.12
N THR A 43 -8.09 -2.68 -1.03
CA THR A 43 -9.24 -2.16 -0.29
C THR A 43 -8.83 -0.94 0.54
N ALA A 44 -9.80 -0.12 0.95
CA ALA A 44 -9.53 1.05 1.82
C ALA A 44 -8.74 0.70 3.08
N LEU A 45 -9.03 -0.44 3.71
CA LEU A 45 -8.29 -0.91 4.89
C LEU A 45 -6.82 -1.22 4.55
N GLN A 46 -6.59 -1.94 3.45
CA GLN A 46 -5.24 -2.27 2.99
C GLN A 46 -4.45 -1.04 2.56
N SER A 47 -5.10 -0.04 1.93
CA SER A 47 -4.46 1.24 1.60
C SER A 47 -3.99 1.96 2.86
N VAL A 48 -4.82 1.99 3.92
CA VAL A 48 -4.42 2.60 5.20
C VAL A 48 -3.28 1.83 5.85
N GLN A 49 -3.29 0.49 5.77
CA GLN A 49 -2.16 -0.34 6.23
C GLN A 49 -0.87 0.00 5.47
N ALA A 50 -0.92 0.09 4.14
CA ALA A 50 0.24 0.46 3.32
C ALA A 50 0.78 1.85 3.67
N ILE A 51 -0.09 2.83 3.93
CA ILE A 51 0.30 4.18 4.37
C ILE A 51 0.98 4.16 5.74
N ARG A 52 0.51 3.29 6.65
CA ARG A 52 1.15 3.13 7.96
C ARG A 52 2.53 2.47 7.81
N GLU A 53 2.63 1.43 7.01
CA GLU A 53 3.88 0.70 6.79
C GLU A 53 4.92 1.54 6.07
N SER A 54 4.54 2.35 5.09
CA SER A 54 5.47 3.25 4.39
C SER A 54 6.16 4.23 5.34
N ARG A 55 5.46 4.72 6.35
CA ARG A 55 6.04 5.57 7.40
C ARG A 55 7.05 4.80 8.25
N LEU A 56 6.80 3.52 8.54
CA LEU A 56 7.77 2.68 9.27
C LEU A 56 9.02 2.40 8.43
N VAL A 57 8.86 2.19 7.12
CA VAL A 57 9.98 2.05 6.17
C VAL A 57 10.82 3.33 6.15
N LEU A 58 10.17 4.50 6.00
CA LEU A 58 10.84 5.80 6.05
C LEU A 58 11.55 6.05 7.39
N ALA A 59 10.92 5.69 8.50
CA ALA A 59 11.49 5.85 9.83
C ALA A 59 12.70 4.94 10.10
N ARG A 60 12.80 3.79 9.41
CA ARG A 60 13.98 2.91 9.47
C ARG A 60 15.11 3.35 8.54
N ALA A 61 14.79 4.11 7.51
CA ALA A 61 15.76 4.62 6.54
C ALA A 61 16.50 5.87 7.04
N HIS A 62 16.05 6.47 8.15
CA HIS A 62 16.61 7.65 8.81
C HIS A 62 17.30 7.26 10.12
#